data_AF-A0A1I0HCY6-F1
#
_entry.id   AF-A0A1I0HCY6-F1
#
_cell.length_a   1.000
_cell.length_b   1.000
_cell.length_c   1.000
_cell.angle_alpha   90.00
_cell.angle_beta   90.00
_cell.angle_gamma   90.00
#
_symmetry.space_group_name_H-M   'P 1'
#
loop_
_entity.id
_entity.type
_entity.pdbx_description
1 polymer ?
#
loop_
_entity_poly.entity_id
_entity_poly.type
_entity_poly.pdbx_seq_one_letter_code
_entity_poly.pdbx_strand_id
1 'polypeptide(L)'
;MSNESFSASMHLEPQKRPAGKSSIIQLNLFRKALRSLQFGSLSLTWPDGEKTCHEGKQDGVHAEMTILQWHVIDRLITHGDVGLGEDYMAGKWSTPNLLALMRLVTVNIVVFDRALRSSVGLRLWHWFKHRLFSNTVKRSRENVHEHYDLGNDFYQLWLDKSMTYSCAVNGQLK
;
A
#
# COMPACT_ATOMS: atom_id res chain seq x y z
N MET A 1 17.63 -18.66 -37.97
CA MET A 1 16.45 -17.79 -37.81
C MET A 1 16.00 -17.92 -36.37
N SER A 2 16.81 -17.41 -35.42
CA SER A 2 16.74 -16.08 -34.81
C SER A 2 15.55 -15.91 -33.85
N ASN A 3 15.72 -16.40 -32.61
CA ASN A 3 14.92 -16.03 -31.44
C ASN A 3 15.83 -15.28 -30.45
N GLU A 4 16.35 -14.14 -30.90
CA GLU A 4 16.88 -13.10 -30.01
C GLU A 4 15.78 -12.05 -29.83
N SER A 5 14.83 -12.26 -28.92
CA SER A 5 13.86 -11.23 -28.52
C SER A 5 13.21 -11.54 -27.17
N PHE A 6 14.01 -11.83 -26.14
CA PHE A 6 13.53 -11.76 -24.75
C PHE A 6 14.59 -11.10 -23.87
N SER A 7 15.06 -9.93 -24.32
CA SER A 7 15.86 -9.00 -23.52
C SER A 7 15.39 -7.59 -23.87
N ALA A 8 14.30 -7.18 -23.22
CA ALA A 8 13.84 -5.80 -23.20
C ALA A 8 13.41 -5.47 -21.77
N SER A 9 14.42 -5.33 -20.92
CA SER A 9 14.55 -4.29 -19.91
C SER A 9 13.25 -3.63 -19.42
N MET A 10 12.60 -4.20 -18.40
CA MET A 10 11.77 -3.42 -17.47
C MET A 10 12.69 -2.64 -16.50
N HIS A 11 13.56 -1.81 -17.06
CA HIS A 11 14.08 -0.67 -16.30
C HIS A 11 12.99 0.39 -16.36
N LEU A 12 12.14 0.42 -15.33
CA LEU A 12 11.34 1.59 -15.00
C LEU A 12 12.33 2.71 -14.66
N GLU A 13 12.75 3.47 -15.67
CA GLU A 13 13.48 4.70 -15.43
C GLU A 13 12.61 5.61 -14.55
N PRO A 14 13.16 6.19 -13.47
CA PRO A 14 12.42 7.11 -12.62
C PRO A 14 12.12 8.37 -13.44
N GLN A 15 10.92 8.41 -14.01
CA GLN A 15 10.34 9.57 -14.67
C GLN A 15 10.36 10.76 -13.70
N LYS A 16 11.26 11.72 -13.94
CA LYS A 16 11.35 13.00 -13.21
C LYS A 16 10.12 13.86 -13.57
N ARG A 17 8.98 13.56 -12.95
CA ARG A 17 7.76 14.37 -13.02
C ARG A 17 7.70 15.30 -11.80
N PRO A 18 7.16 16.52 -11.95
CA PRO A 18 7.18 17.51 -10.88
C PRO A 18 6.48 16.93 -9.65
N ALA A 19 7.22 16.84 -8.55
CA ALA A 19 6.71 16.42 -7.27
C ALA A 19 5.70 17.48 -6.81
N GLY A 20 4.40 17.27 -7.08
CA GLY A 20 3.32 18.10 -6.55
C GLY A 20 3.45 18.21 -5.01
N LYS A 21 2.92 19.26 -4.38
CA LYS A 21 3.10 19.43 -2.91
C LYS A 21 2.06 18.61 -2.14
N SER A 22 2.47 17.91 -1.08
CA SER A 22 1.53 17.32 -0.10
C SER A 22 0.94 18.37 0.82
N SER A 23 -0.28 18.14 1.31
CA SER A 23 -0.83 18.94 2.39
C SER A 23 0.03 18.82 3.65
N ILE A 24 0.43 19.96 4.24
CA ILE A 24 1.24 20.01 5.47
C ILE A 24 0.58 19.22 6.61
N ILE A 25 -0.75 19.24 6.67
CA ILE A 25 -1.53 18.52 7.69
C ILE A 25 -1.37 17.00 7.49
N GLN A 26 -1.53 16.52 6.26
CA GLN A 26 -1.45 15.10 5.93
C GLN A 26 -0.02 14.57 6.08
N LEU A 27 0.99 15.37 5.67
CA LEU A 27 2.39 15.07 5.91
C LEU A 27 2.73 14.96 7.40
N ASN A 28 2.23 15.88 8.24
CA ASN A 28 2.45 15.83 9.68
C ASN A 28 1.79 14.62 10.34
N LEU A 29 0.60 14.23 9.88
CA LEU A 29 -0.08 13.01 10.33
C LEU A 29 0.69 11.76 9.95
N PHE A 30 1.19 11.70 8.71
CA PHE A 30 2.02 10.60 8.25
C PHE A 30 3.32 10.51 9.06
N ARG A 31 4.03 11.61 9.27
CA ARG A 31 5.20 11.67 10.16
C ARG A 31 4.89 11.28 11.60
N LYS A 32 3.69 11.57 12.10
CA LYS A 32 3.24 11.13 13.43
C LYS A 32 3.03 9.61 13.47
N ALA A 33 2.45 9.02 12.43
CA ALA A 33 2.33 7.57 12.31
C ALA A 33 3.71 6.90 12.25
N LEU A 34 4.64 7.41 11.42
CA LEU A 34 6.02 6.91 11.34
C LEU A 34 6.73 6.93 12.69
N ARG A 35 6.60 8.03 13.45
CA ARG A 35 7.16 8.14 14.82
C ARG A 35 6.49 7.23 15.84
N SER A 36 5.31 6.70 15.54
CA SER A 36 4.59 5.80 16.46
C SER A 36 4.95 4.33 16.27
N LEU A 37 5.78 3.99 15.29
CA LEU A 37 6.22 2.61 15.02
C LEU A 37 6.67 1.91 16.31
N GLN A 38 6.20 0.69 16.56
CA GLN A 38 6.57 -0.10 17.73
C GLN A 38 7.41 -1.30 17.38
N PHE A 39 7.12 -1.99 16.27
CA PHE A 39 7.81 -3.21 15.87
C PHE A 39 8.53 -3.01 14.55
N GLY A 40 9.75 -3.55 14.44
CA GLY A 40 10.53 -3.55 13.22
C GLY A 40 11.01 -2.17 12.80
N SER A 41 11.35 -1.99 11.53
CA SER A 41 11.86 -0.72 11.02
C SER A 41 11.43 -0.47 9.57
N LEU A 42 11.26 0.81 9.23
CA LEU A 42 10.91 1.29 7.90
C LEU A 42 11.97 2.26 7.40
N SER A 43 12.66 1.89 6.32
CA SER A 43 13.45 2.83 5.53
C SER A 43 12.58 3.45 4.44
N LEU A 44 12.55 4.78 4.42
CA LEU A 44 11.72 5.56 3.53
C LEU A 44 12.60 6.45 2.65
N THR A 45 12.41 6.36 1.33
CA THR A 45 12.96 7.33 0.37
C THR A 45 11.86 8.29 -0.04
N TRP A 46 12.06 9.58 0.21
CA TRP A 46 11.12 10.66 -0.08
C TRP A 46 11.23 11.12 -1.54
N PRO A 47 10.24 11.86 -2.08
CA PRO A 47 10.26 12.32 -3.48
C PRO A 47 11.41 13.29 -3.83
N ASP A 48 11.97 13.96 -2.83
CA ASP A 48 13.16 14.82 -2.97
C ASP A 48 14.48 14.03 -2.92
N GLY A 49 14.42 12.71 -2.72
CA GLY A 49 15.57 11.83 -2.59
C GLY A 49 16.11 11.71 -1.17
N GLU A 50 15.54 12.44 -0.20
CA GLU A 50 15.91 12.26 1.21
C GLU A 50 15.61 10.82 1.64
N LYS A 51 16.48 10.23 2.46
CA LYS A 51 16.27 8.91 3.05
C LYS A 51 16.14 9.05 4.56
N THR A 52 15.06 8.53 5.12
CA THR A 52 14.85 8.47 6.57
C THR A 52 14.67 7.02 7.01
N CYS A 53 15.14 6.71 8.22
CA CYS A 53 14.89 5.43 8.86
C CYS A 53 13.98 5.66 10.08
N HIS A 54 12.97 4.81 10.23
CA HIS A 54 12.06 4.83 11.36
C HIS A 54 12.09 3.48 12.04
N GLU A 55 12.52 3.45 13.29
CA GLU A 55 12.68 2.23 14.06
C GLU A 55 11.63 2.14 15.17
N GLY A 56 11.10 0.94 15.35
CA GLY A 56 10.25 0.59 16.47
C GLY A 56 11.05 0.42 17.76
N LYS A 57 10.34 0.30 18.87
CA LYS A 57 10.94 -0.02 20.18
C LYS A 57 11.30 -1.50 20.33
N GLN A 58 10.71 -2.34 19.49
CA GLN A 58 10.83 -3.79 19.53
C GLN A 58 11.31 -4.29 18.17
N ASP A 59 12.11 -5.35 18.20
CA ASP A 59 12.60 -6.00 16.99
C ASP A 59 11.45 -6.51 16.12
N GLY A 60 11.70 -6.58 14.82
CA GLY A 60 10.71 -7.03 13.86
C GLY A 60 11.22 -6.98 12.43
N VAL A 61 10.28 -7.09 11.48
CA VAL A 61 10.59 -7.06 10.06
C VAL A 61 11.13 -5.69 9.66
N HIS A 62 12.22 -5.67 8.88
CA HIS A 62 12.65 -4.48 8.18
C HIS A 62 11.92 -4.37 6.84
N ALA A 63 11.37 -3.19 6.55
CA ALA A 63 10.74 -2.90 5.27
C ALA A 63 11.28 -1.61 4.66
N GLU A 64 11.16 -1.53 3.34
CA GLU A 64 11.59 -0.37 2.58
C GLU A 64 10.42 0.16 1.75
N MET A 65 10.30 1.49 1.65
CA MET A 65 9.30 2.15 0.82
C MET A 65 9.94 3.35 0.13
N THR A 66 9.66 3.52 -1.16
CA THR A 66 10.08 4.68 -1.95
C THR A 66 8.85 5.42 -2.43
N ILE A 67 8.68 6.66 -1.97
CA ILE A 67 7.61 7.55 -2.41
C ILE A 67 8.15 8.40 -3.55
N LEU A 68 7.55 8.28 -4.74
CA LEU A 68 7.97 9.05 -5.92
C LEU A 68 7.18 10.35 -6.07
N GLN A 69 5.98 10.42 -5.48
CA GLN A 69 5.10 11.59 -5.56
C GLN A 69 4.49 11.93 -4.19
N TRP A 70 4.57 13.19 -3.76
CA TRP A 70 4.03 13.60 -2.45
C TRP A 70 2.52 13.36 -2.29
N HIS A 71 1.76 13.40 -3.39
CA HIS A 71 0.32 13.16 -3.38
C HIS A 71 -0.07 11.77 -2.85
N VAL A 72 0.84 10.79 -2.86
CA VAL A 72 0.63 9.47 -2.26
C VAL A 72 0.28 9.57 -0.78
N ILE A 73 0.91 10.51 -0.06
CA ILE A 73 0.65 10.73 1.36
C ILE A 73 -0.77 11.28 1.56
N ASP A 74 -1.16 12.23 0.73
CA ASP A 74 -2.47 12.86 0.78
C ASP A 74 -3.58 11.82 0.52
N ARG A 75 -3.39 10.98 -0.51
CA ARG A 75 -4.31 9.90 -0.85
C ARG A 75 -4.35 8.81 0.21
N LEU A 76 -3.21 8.43 0.78
CA LEU A 76 -3.17 7.47 1.89
C LEU A 76 -4.03 7.95 3.07
N ILE A 77 -3.90 9.22 3.48
CA ILE A 77 -4.66 9.74 4.62
C ILE A 77 -6.16 9.89 4.31
N THR A 78 -6.51 10.29 3.08
CA THR A 78 -7.91 10.60 2.70
C THR A 78 -8.68 9.37 2.20
N HIS A 79 -8.05 8.59 1.32
CA HIS A 79 -8.64 7.44 0.64
C HIS A 79 -8.34 6.12 1.35
N GLY A 80 -7.28 6.05 2.16
CA GLY A 80 -6.91 4.86 2.93
C GLY A 80 -6.04 3.87 2.15
N ASP A 81 -6.15 2.61 2.50
CA ASP A 81 -5.48 1.47 1.86
C ASP A 81 -5.80 1.33 0.37
N VAL A 82 -7.05 1.59 -0.05
CA VAL A 82 -7.44 1.61 -1.47
C VAL A 82 -6.61 2.62 -2.26
N GLY A 83 -6.49 3.86 -1.75
CA GLY A 83 -5.73 4.92 -2.41
C GLY A 83 -4.24 4.59 -2.50
N LEU A 84 -3.69 3.95 -1.45
CA LEU A 84 -2.32 3.46 -1.45
C LEU A 84 -2.10 2.37 -2.51
N GLY A 85 -3.04 1.43 -2.64
CA GLY A 85 -2.99 0.36 -3.65
C GLY A 85 -3.08 0.90 -5.08
N GLU A 86 -4.00 1.82 -5.34
CA GLU A 86 -4.11 2.50 -6.65
C GLU A 86 -2.83 3.23 -7.03
N ASP A 87 -2.20 3.91 -6.07
CA ASP A 87 -0.93 4.60 -6.29
C ASP A 87 0.27 3.65 -6.47
N TYR A 88 0.22 2.45 -5.87
CA TYR A 88 1.21 1.39 -6.10
C TYR A 88 1.11 0.86 -7.53
N MET A 89 -0.10 0.51 -7.97
CA MET A 89 -0.36 0.05 -9.33
C MET A 89 0.00 1.10 -10.37
N ALA A 90 -0.20 2.39 -10.05
CA ALA A 90 0.18 3.52 -10.90
C ALA A 90 1.68 3.87 -10.84
N GLY A 91 2.51 3.13 -10.09
CA GLY A 91 3.95 3.35 -9.99
C GLY A 91 4.33 4.68 -9.33
N LYS A 92 3.49 5.22 -8.43
CA LYS A 92 3.75 6.49 -7.73
C LYS A 92 4.49 6.30 -6.40
N TRP A 93 4.53 5.07 -5.92
CA TRP A 93 5.44 4.63 -4.88
C TRP A 93 5.78 3.16 -5.14
N SER A 94 6.88 2.68 -4.57
CA SER A 94 7.35 1.31 -4.75
C SER A 94 8.01 0.77 -3.49
N THR A 95 8.22 -0.53 -3.47
CA THR A 95 8.96 -1.24 -2.42
C THR A 95 9.65 -2.45 -3.05
N PRO A 96 10.89 -2.78 -2.63
CA PRO A 96 11.56 -3.99 -3.10
C PRO A 96 10.89 -5.27 -2.56
N ASN A 97 10.15 -5.18 -1.45
CA ASN A 97 9.49 -6.32 -0.84
C ASN A 97 8.14 -5.93 -0.25
N LEU A 98 7.09 -6.08 -1.06
CA LEU A 98 5.72 -5.76 -0.66
C LEU A 98 5.25 -6.60 0.52
N LEU A 99 5.66 -7.87 0.60
CA LEU A 99 5.30 -8.76 1.72
C LEU A 99 5.89 -8.27 3.04
N ALA A 100 7.16 -7.86 3.05
CA ALA A 100 7.81 -7.30 4.24
C ALA A 100 7.13 -6.01 4.70
N LEU A 101 6.80 -5.12 3.76
CA LEU A 101 6.08 -3.89 4.04
C LEU A 101 4.68 -4.16 4.62
N MET A 102 3.92 -5.07 4.01
CA MET A 102 2.59 -5.44 4.51
C MET A 102 2.67 -6.06 5.90
N ARG A 103 3.63 -6.97 6.16
CA ARG A 103 3.85 -7.54 7.50
C ARG A 103 4.15 -6.46 8.53
N LEU A 104 5.05 -5.53 8.23
CA LEU A 104 5.39 -4.42 9.11
C LEU A 104 4.15 -3.56 9.42
N VAL A 105 3.36 -3.23 8.41
CA VAL A 105 2.12 -2.45 8.57
C VAL A 105 1.11 -3.21 9.41
N THR A 106 0.90 -4.50 9.16
CA THR A 106 -0.07 -5.34 9.89
C THR A 106 0.26 -5.40 11.38
N VAL A 107 1.53 -5.63 11.76
CA VAL A 107 1.89 -5.70 13.19
C VAL A 107 1.79 -4.34 13.90
N ASN A 108 1.88 -3.23 13.16
CA ASN A 108 1.77 -1.87 13.71
C ASN A 108 0.39 -1.22 13.51
N ILE A 109 -0.58 -1.91 12.89
CA ILE A 109 -1.85 -1.29 12.43
C ILE A 109 -2.65 -0.65 13.58
N VAL A 110 -2.69 -1.31 14.75
CA VAL A 110 -3.38 -0.80 15.95
C VAL A 110 -2.70 0.45 16.50
N VAL A 111 -1.36 0.50 16.41
CA VAL A 111 -0.59 1.64 16.89
C VAL A 111 -0.77 2.84 15.97
N PHE A 112 -0.70 2.63 14.66
CA PHE A 112 -0.97 3.68 13.67
C PHE A 112 -2.38 4.23 13.83
N ASP A 113 -3.38 3.36 13.97
CA ASP A 113 -4.77 3.76 14.18
C ASP A 113 -4.94 4.58 15.48
N ARG A 114 -4.28 4.21 16.58
CA ARG A 114 -4.26 5.01 17.81
C ARG A 114 -3.57 6.36 17.63
N ALA A 115 -2.41 6.39 16.97
CA ALA A 115 -1.65 7.61 16.73
C ALA A 115 -2.44 8.60 15.86
N LEU A 116 -3.14 8.11 14.84
CA LEU A 116 -3.97 8.90 13.93
C LEU A 116 -5.29 9.37 14.58
N ARG A 117 -5.97 8.53 15.38
CA ARG A 117 -7.22 8.89 16.08
C ARG A 117 -7.07 9.99 17.14
N SER A 118 -5.87 10.19 17.68
CA SER A 118 -5.62 11.31 18.60
C SER A 118 -5.82 12.68 17.95
N SER A 119 -5.83 12.77 16.61
CA SER A 119 -6.17 13.98 15.87
C SER A 119 -7.68 14.15 15.73
N VAL A 120 -8.25 15.16 16.40
CA VAL A 120 -9.71 15.45 16.41
C VAL A 120 -10.28 15.62 14.99
N GLY A 121 -9.53 16.26 14.10
CA GLY A 121 -9.92 16.45 12.70
C GLY A 121 -10.03 15.14 11.89
N LEU A 122 -9.15 14.16 12.17
CA LEU A 122 -9.26 12.84 11.54
C LEU A 122 -10.48 12.09 12.06
N ARG A 123 -10.81 12.25 13.34
CA ARG A 123 -11.99 11.63 13.95
C ARG A 123 -13.26 12.15 13.33
N LEU A 124 -13.34 13.46 13.13
CA LEU A 124 -14.46 14.11 12.45
C LEU A 124 -14.51 13.70 10.97
N TRP A 125 -13.37 13.64 10.27
CA TRP A 125 -13.29 13.13 8.90
C TRP A 125 -13.73 11.65 8.80
N HIS A 126 -13.27 10.77 9.68
CA HIS A 126 -13.69 9.36 9.69
C HIS A 126 -15.18 9.23 10.01
N TRP A 127 -15.72 10.04 10.91
CA TRP A 127 -17.15 10.08 11.20
C TRP A 127 -17.97 10.56 10.00
N PHE A 128 -17.56 11.66 9.35
CA PHE A 128 -18.17 12.12 8.10
C PHE A 128 -18.01 11.10 6.98
N LYS A 129 -16.82 10.51 6.81
CA LYS A 129 -16.54 9.50 5.79
C LYS A 129 -17.36 8.24 6.01
N HIS A 130 -17.48 7.75 7.23
CA HIS A 130 -18.35 6.60 7.53
C HIS A 130 -19.83 6.91 7.32
N ARG A 131 -20.24 8.17 7.49
CA ARG A 131 -21.63 8.62 7.29
C ARG A 131 -21.96 8.98 5.84
N LEU A 132 -20.96 9.33 5.01
CA LEU A 132 -21.09 9.67 3.59
C LEU A 132 -20.67 8.53 2.64
N PHE A 133 -19.77 7.65 3.07
CA PHE A 133 -19.17 6.56 2.29
C PHE A 133 -19.39 5.17 2.91
N SER A 134 -20.49 4.95 3.62
CA SER A 134 -21.03 3.59 3.78
C SER A 134 -21.49 3.11 2.40
N ASN A 135 -21.04 1.93 1.98
CA ASN A 135 -21.34 1.22 0.70
C ASN A 135 -22.53 1.79 -0.08
N THR A 136 -22.30 2.88 -0.82
CA THR A 136 -23.32 3.47 -1.68
C THR A 136 -23.39 2.65 -2.95
N VAL A 137 -24.60 2.29 -3.38
CA VAL A 137 -24.86 1.47 -4.58
C VAL A 137 -24.11 1.99 -5.81
N LYS A 138 -23.95 3.32 -5.92
CA LYS A 138 -23.18 3.97 -7.00
C LYS A 138 -21.69 3.58 -7.01
N ARG A 139 -21.03 3.57 -5.86
CA ARG A 139 -19.62 3.19 -5.73
C ARG A 139 -19.41 1.68 -5.85
N SER A 140 -20.38 0.89 -5.36
CA SER A 140 -20.42 -0.55 -5.63
C SER A 140 -20.50 -0.82 -7.14
N ARG A 141 -21.32 -0.06 -7.87
CA ARG A 141 -21.42 -0.17 -9.33
C ARG A 141 -20.12 0.23 -10.05
N GLU A 142 -19.48 1.33 -9.65
CA GLU A 142 -18.17 1.72 -10.19
C GLU A 142 -17.09 0.66 -9.89
N ASN A 143 -17.08 0.09 -8.68
CA ASN A 143 -16.17 -1.02 -8.32
C ASN A 143 -16.46 -2.32 -9.08
N VAL A 144 -17.72 -2.61 -9.40
CA VAL A 144 -18.14 -3.82 -10.15
C VAL A 144 -17.93 -3.66 -11.66
N HIS A 145 -17.89 -2.42 -12.17
CA HIS A 145 -17.68 -2.12 -13.59
C HIS A 145 -16.23 -2.40 -14.05
N GLU A 146 -15.29 -2.51 -13.12
CA GLU A 146 -13.95 -3.09 -13.34
C GLU A 146 -14.03 -4.62 -13.26
N HIS A 147 -14.94 -5.23 -14.02
CA HIS A 147 -14.93 -6.68 -14.20
C HIS A 147 -13.73 -7.00 -15.08
N TYR A 148 -12.64 -7.45 -14.46
CA TYR A 148 -11.60 -8.13 -15.20
C TYR A 148 -12.24 -9.40 -15.80
N ASP A 149 -12.17 -9.57 -17.12
CA ASP A 149 -12.57 -10.80 -17.80
C ASP A 149 -11.55 -11.92 -17.50
N LEU A 150 -11.39 -12.26 -16.23
CA LEU A 150 -10.51 -13.32 -15.74
C LEU A 150 -11.30 -14.63 -15.78
N GLY A 151 -11.20 -15.32 -16.90
CA GLY A 151 -11.74 -16.67 -17.05
C GLY A 151 -10.90 -17.74 -16.35
N ASN A 152 -11.37 -18.99 -16.40
CA ASN A 152 -10.67 -20.14 -15.81
C ASN A 152 -9.23 -20.29 -16.31
N ASP A 153 -8.94 -19.87 -17.54
CA ASP A 153 -7.60 -19.94 -18.13
C ASP A 153 -6.57 -19.16 -17.31
N PHE A 154 -6.96 -18.03 -16.71
CA PHE A 154 -6.08 -17.26 -15.82
C PHE A 154 -5.82 -18.00 -14.51
N TYR A 155 -6.86 -18.55 -13.90
CA TYR A 155 -6.78 -19.25 -12.61
C TYR A 155 -5.97 -20.54 -12.70
N GLN A 156 -6.04 -21.26 -13.83
CA GLN A 156 -5.26 -22.48 -14.08
C GLN A 156 -3.74 -22.25 -14.06
N LEU A 157 -3.26 -21.02 -14.27
CA LEU A 157 -1.83 -20.72 -14.27
C LEU A 157 -1.18 -20.82 -12.88
N TRP A 158 -1.96 -20.71 -11.80
CA TRP A 158 -1.41 -20.60 -10.45
C TRP A 158 -2.21 -21.34 -9.36
N LEU A 159 -3.43 -21.79 -9.63
CA LEU A 159 -4.15 -22.71 -8.76
C LEU A 159 -3.67 -24.15 -8.93
N ASP A 160 -3.92 -24.97 -7.92
CA ASP A 160 -3.71 -26.41 -8.01
C ASP A 160 -4.75 -27.06 -8.94
N LYS A 161 -4.57 -28.36 -9.23
CA LYS A 161 -5.46 -29.11 -10.15
C LYS A 161 -6.92 -29.13 -9.71
N SER A 162 -7.22 -28.95 -8.42
CA SER A 162 -8.59 -28.90 -7.93
C SER A 162 -9.31 -27.59 -8.25
N MET A 163 -8.61 -26.57 -8.77
CA MET A 163 -9.13 -25.21 -8.99
C MET A 163 -9.70 -24.59 -7.71
N THR A 164 -9.17 -24.97 -6.55
CA THR A 164 -9.68 -24.50 -5.25
C THR A 164 -9.10 -23.13 -4.93
N TYR A 165 -9.94 -22.09 -4.96
CA TYR A 165 -9.57 -20.75 -4.48
C TYR A 165 -9.93 -20.56 -3.00
N SER A 166 -9.26 -21.32 -2.13
CA SER A 166 -9.41 -21.23 -0.68
C SER A 166 -8.10 -21.61 0.02
N CYS A 167 -8.03 -21.38 1.34
CA CYS A 167 -6.85 -21.80 2.12
C CYS A 167 -6.73 -23.32 2.13
N ALA A 168 -5.58 -23.83 1.68
CA ALA A 168 -5.24 -25.24 1.82
C ALA A 168 -4.94 -25.58 3.30
N VAL A 169 -5.32 -26.79 3.72
CA VAL A 169 -4.90 -27.34 5.01
C VAL A 169 -3.59 -28.09 4.79
N ASN A 170 -2.48 -27.60 5.35
CA ASN A 170 -1.22 -28.32 5.33
C ASN A 170 -1.15 -29.25 6.55
N GLY A 171 -1.19 -30.57 6.32
CA GLY A 171 -1.18 -31.60 7.38
C GLY A 171 0.16 -31.81 8.08
N GLN A 172 1.20 -31.01 7.80
CA GLN A 172 2.53 -31.11 8.42
C GLN A 172 2.72 -30.22 9.66
N LEU A 173 1.74 -30.19 10.56
CA LEU A 173 1.96 -29.69 11.92
C LEU A 173 2.03 -30.91 12.85
N LYS A 174 3.25 -31.42 13.02
CA LYS A 174 3.66 -32.24 14.17
C LYS A 174 4.69 -31.44 14.97
#